data_AF-A0A7I7L9V6-F1
#
_entry.id   AF-A0A7I7L9V6-F1
#
_cell.length_a   1.000
_cell.length_b   1.000
_cell.length_c   1.000
_cell.angle_alpha   90.00
_cell.angle_beta   90.00
_cell.angle_gamma   90.00
#
_symmetry.space_group_name_H-M   'P 1'
#
loop_
_entity.id
_entity.type
_entity.pdbx_description
1 polymer ?
#
loop_
_entity_poly.entity_id
_entity_poly.type
_entity_poly.pdbx_seq_one_letter_code
_entity_poly.pdbx_strand_id
1 'polypeptide(L)'
;MGLLPSGYPAGACTPETRPMPGAVASVKCKKNTDADGPTMAAYGLYANLSALKNAFTAFIGTFSILTCPDGKASPGTWWHTQDPNTVLGQVACGIYKGAEPQVMWSNERTLVFALVAAKPPGPNLDQLYDWWSSHS
;
A
#
# COMPACT_ATOMS: atom_id res chain seq x y z
N MET A 1 10.76 15.77 3.28
CA MET A 1 10.53 14.50 2.58
C MET A 1 10.22 13.44 3.63
N GLY A 2 8.99 12.93 3.70
CA GLY A 2 8.58 12.01 4.78
C GLY A 2 7.35 11.17 4.46
N LEU A 3 7.12 10.88 3.18
CA LEU A 3 5.95 10.11 2.70
C LEU A 3 6.31 8.66 2.32
N LEU A 4 7.58 8.29 2.42
CA LEU A 4 8.05 6.94 2.12
C LEU A 4 8.32 6.20 3.44
N PRO A 5 7.82 4.98 3.60
CA PRO A 5 8.24 4.07 4.67
C PRO A 5 9.78 3.98 4.72
N SER A 6 10.34 3.77 5.91
CA SER A 6 11.79 3.56 6.03
C SER A 6 12.24 2.28 5.29
N GLY A 7 13.53 2.15 4.97
CA GLY A 7 14.08 0.99 4.25
C GLY A 7 14.10 1.08 2.71
N TYR A 8 13.53 2.14 2.11
CA TYR A 8 13.77 2.43 0.69
C TYR A 8 15.07 3.24 0.52
N PRO A 9 16.08 2.75 -0.24
CA PRO A 9 17.27 3.54 -0.52
C PRO A 9 16.93 4.81 -1.32
N ALA A 10 17.77 5.84 -1.21
CA ALA A 10 17.62 7.06 -1.99
C ALA A 10 17.55 6.74 -3.50
N GLY A 11 16.51 7.20 -4.19
CA GLY A 11 16.29 6.91 -5.61
C GLY A 11 15.68 5.54 -5.92
N ALA A 12 15.26 4.76 -4.91
CA ALA A 12 14.54 3.50 -5.15
C ALA A 12 13.17 3.70 -5.78
N CYS A 13 12.58 4.89 -5.58
CA CYS A 13 11.30 5.30 -6.10
C CYS A 13 11.48 6.24 -7.29
N THR A 14 10.92 5.87 -8.43
CA THR A 14 10.95 6.65 -9.67
C THR A 14 9.54 7.08 -10.04
N PRO A 15 9.34 8.32 -10.53
CA PRO A 15 8.06 8.73 -11.12
C PRO A 15 7.65 7.78 -12.25
N GLU A 16 6.37 7.42 -12.28
CA GLU A 16 5.82 6.61 -13.37
C GLU A 16 5.43 7.51 -14.54
N THR A 17 5.81 7.10 -15.76
CA THR A 17 5.41 7.80 -17.00
C THR A 17 3.92 7.68 -17.27
N ARG A 18 3.28 6.63 -16.76
CA ARG A 18 1.83 6.47 -16.69
C ARG A 18 1.44 6.28 -15.22
N PRO A 19 0.86 7.31 -14.57
CA PRO A 19 0.38 7.18 -13.21
C PRO A 19 -0.64 6.05 -13.05
N MET A 20 -0.86 5.65 -11.79
CA MET A 20 -1.97 4.77 -11.43
C MET A 20 -3.29 5.31 -11.99
N PRO A 21 -4.25 4.44 -12.32
CA PRO A 21 -5.57 4.88 -12.78
C PRO A 21 -6.19 5.93 -11.85
N GLY A 22 -6.52 7.09 -12.43
CA GLY A 22 -7.10 8.24 -11.73
C GLY A 22 -6.14 9.09 -10.90
N ALA A 23 -4.87 8.69 -10.76
CA ALA A 23 -3.87 9.49 -10.05
C ALA A 23 -3.35 10.65 -10.92
N VAL A 24 -3.08 11.79 -10.29
CA VAL A 24 -2.44 12.95 -10.94
C VAL A 24 -0.93 12.74 -11.09
N ALA A 25 -0.35 11.95 -10.18
CA ALA A 25 1.04 11.54 -10.22
C ALA A 25 1.20 10.21 -9.50
N SER A 26 2.15 9.39 -9.93
CA SER A 26 2.51 8.19 -9.20
C SER A 26 4.02 7.98 -9.19
N VAL A 27 4.48 7.36 -8.11
CA VAL A 27 5.86 6.88 -7.99
C VAL A 27 5.82 5.39 -7.73
N LYS A 28 6.77 4.68 -8.33
CA LYS A 28 6.97 3.26 -8.13
C LYS A 28 8.33 3.02 -7.52
N CYS A 29 8.35 2.27 -6.45
CA CYS A 29 9.55 1.86 -5.74
C CYS A 29 9.93 0.43 -6.09
N LYS A 30 11.22 0.21 -6.29
CA LYS A 30 11.80 -1.14 -6.43
C LYS A 30 11.82 -1.85 -5.08
N LYS A 31 12.40 -3.05 -5.06
CA LYS A 31 12.55 -3.90 -3.87
C LYS A 31 13.13 -3.11 -2.69
N ASN A 32 12.45 -3.20 -1.54
CA ASN A 32 12.93 -2.72 -0.25
C ASN A 32 14.07 -3.65 0.26
N THR A 33 15.02 -3.09 1.01
CA THR A 33 16.23 -3.81 1.44
C THR A 33 16.09 -4.56 2.77
N ASP A 34 14.99 -4.35 3.49
CA ASP A 34 14.72 -4.99 4.77
C ASP A 34 14.39 -6.48 4.58
N ALA A 35 14.61 -7.27 5.62
CA ALA A 35 14.13 -8.65 5.66
C ALA A 35 12.60 -8.64 5.55
N ASP A 36 12.06 -9.54 4.72
CA ASP A 36 10.63 -9.65 4.44
C ASP A 36 9.98 -8.36 3.90
N GLY A 37 10.80 -7.43 3.39
CA GLY A 37 10.34 -6.22 2.73
C GLY A 37 9.69 -6.51 1.37
N PRO A 38 8.84 -5.58 0.90
CA PRO A 38 8.17 -5.72 -0.39
C PRO A 38 9.16 -5.78 -1.55
N THR A 39 8.79 -6.56 -2.56
CA THR A 39 9.50 -6.57 -3.84
C THR A 39 9.17 -5.35 -4.71
N MET A 40 8.06 -4.67 -4.40
CA MET A 40 7.57 -3.50 -5.11
C MET A 40 6.68 -2.68 -4.18
N ALA A 41 6.76 -1.36 -4.29
CA ALA A 41 5.71 -0.48 -3.80
C ALA A 41 5.32 0.54 -4.86
N ALA A 42 4.13 1.09 -4.73
CA ALA A 42 3.67 2.16 -5.60
C ALA A 42 2.75 3.09 -4.82
N TYR A 43 2.85 4.38 -5.14
CA TYR A 43 2.12 5.45 -4.47
C TYR A 43 1.50 6.35 -5.53
N GLY A 44 0.18 6.53 -5.48
CA GLY A 44 -0.57 7.42 -6.36
C GLY A 44 -1.15 8.59 -5.57
N LEU A 45 -0.88 9.82 -6.03
CA LEU A 45 -1.53 11.03 -5.54
C LEU A 45 -2.80 11.28 -6.35
N TYR A 46 -3.90 11.57 -5.67
CA TYR A 46 -5.21 11.84 -6.29
C TYR A 46 -5.62 13.30 -6.13
N ALA A 47 -6.41 13.80 -7.07
CA ALA A 47 -6.81 15.21 -7.10
C ALA A 47 -7.73 15.60 -5.92
N ASN A 48 -8.49 14.65 -5.37
CA ASN A 48 -9.41 14.87 -4.27
C ASN A 48 -9.80 13.53 -3.61
N LEU A 49 -10.53 13.64 -2.49
CA LEU A 49 -10.94 12.50 -1.68
C LEU A 49 -11.86 11.52 -2.42
N SER A 50 -12.77 12.02 -3.27
CA SER A 50 -13.68 11.17 -4.04
C SER A 50 -12.89 10.31 -5.04
N ALA A 51 -11.93 10.92 -5.75
CA ALA A 51 -11.05 10.20 -6.66
C ALA A 51 -10.22 9.12 -5.94
N LEU A 52 -9.69 9.43 -4.75
CA LEU A 52 -8.96 8.46 -3.92
C LEU A 52 -9.83 7.27 -3.51
N LYS A 53 -11.05 7.52 -2.99
CA LYS A 53 -11.97 6.46 -2.55
C LYS A 53 -12.44 5.57 -3.70
N ASN A 54 -12.71 6.17 -4.85
CA ASN A 54 -13.06 5.45 -6.06
C ASN A 54 -11.90 4.56 -6.52
N ALA A 55 -10.67 5.09 -6.51
CA ALA A 55 -9.49 4.32 -6.86
C ALA A 55 -9.24 3.17 -5.89
N PHE A 56 -9.32 3.40 -4.58
CA PHE A 56 -9.17 2.35 -3.58
C PHE A 56 -10.17 1.21 -3.82
N THR A 57 -11.46 1.55 -3.97
CA THR A 57 -12.53 0.58 -4.24
C THR A 57 -12.30 -0.19 -5.56
N ALA A 58 -11.91 0.51 -6.62
CA ALA A 58 -11.64 -0.11 -7.91
C ALA A 58 -10.43 -1.04 -7.85
N PHE A 59 -9.36 -0.65 -7.17
CA PHE A 59 -8.16 -1.47 -7.01
C PHE A 59 -8.48 -2.75 -6.28
N ILE A 60 -9.06 -2.69 -5.08
CA ILE A 60 -9.36 -3.88 -4.27
C ILE A 60 -10.31 -4.84 -4.98
N GLY A 61 -11.20 -4.33 -5.85
CA GLY A 61 -12.10 -5.15 -6.66
C GLY A 61 -11.40 -6.05 -7.70
N THR A 62 -10.10 -5.85 -7.94
CA THR A 62 -9.29 -6.69 -8.83
C THR A 62 -8.51 -7.80 -8.12
N PHE A 63 -8.66 -7.91 -6.79
CA PHE A 63 -7.91 -8.84 -5.93
C PHE A 63 -8.84 -9.84 -5.26
N SER A 64 -8.28 -10.98 -4.88
CA SER A 64 -8.90 -11.84 -3.87
C SER A 64 -8.64 -11.23 -2.49
N ILE A 65 -9.64 -10.50 -1.97
CA ILE A 65 -9.55 -9.84 -0.66
C ILE A 65 -9.61 -10.88 0.45
N LEU A 66 -8.65 -10.77 1.37
CA LEU A 66 -8.52 -11.62 2.55
C LEU A 66 -8.61 -10.74 3.78
N THR A 67 -9.02 -11.32 4.91
CA THR A 67 -8.84 -10.70 6.22
C THR A 67 -7.36 -10.36 6.38
N CYS A 68 -7.06 -9.13 6.78
CA CYS A 68 -5.68 -8.78 7.08
C CYS A 68 -5.21 -9.57 8.31
N PRO A 69 -3.89 -9.81 8.45
CA PRO A 69 -3.32 -10.45 9.64
C PRO A 69 -3.79 -9.79 10.95
N ASP A 70 -3.72 -10.55 12.05
CA ASP A 70 -4.31 -10.21 13.36
C ASP A 70 -5.85 -10.04 13.37
N GLY A 71 -6.53 -10.60 12.36
CA GLY A 71 -7.99 -10.54 12.27
C GLY A 71 -8.53 -9.15 11.92
N LYS A 72 -7.69 -8.28 11.34
CA LYS A 72 -8.08 -6.92 10.96
C LYS A 72 -9.03 -6.96 9.77
N ALA A 73 -10.07 -6.12 9.82
CA ALA A 73 -11.05 -5.99 8.74
C ALA A 73 -10.37 -5.57 7.44
N SER A 74 -10.85 -6.12 6.32
CA SER A 74 -10.31 -5.87 4.98
C SER A 74 -11.46 -5.86 3.96
N PRO A 75 -11.79 -4.70 3.37
CA PRO A 75 -11.27 -3.38 3.73
C PRO A 75 -11.67 -2.96 5.15
N GLY A 76 -10.77 -2.30 5.86
CA GLY A 76 -10.97 -1.79 7.22
C GLY A 76 -10.42 -0.37 7.39
N THR A 77 -10.62 0.23 8.57
CA THR A 77 -10.02 1.53 8.91
C THR A 77 -8.51 1.41 9.10
N TRP A 78 -7.78 2.43 8.69
CA TRP A 78 -6.33 2.53 8.84
C TRP A 78 -5.92 3.76 9.63
N TRP A 79 -4.84 3.61 10.39
CA TRP A 79 -4.18 4.62 11.21
C TRP A 79 -2.67 4.31 11.28
N HIS A 80 -1.85 5.30 11.60
CA HIS A 80 -0.44 5.07 11.88
C HIS A 80 -0.28 4.27 13.17
N THR A 81 0.63 3.29 13.22
CA THR A 81 0.88 2.49 14.42
C THR A 81 1.23 3.34 15.65
N GLN A 82 1.87 4.49 15.44
CA GLN A 82 2.25 5.44 16.50
C GLN A 82 1.09 6.34 16.98
N ASP A 83 -0.01 6.43 16.23
CA ASP A 83 -1.19 7.24 16.59
C ASP A 83 -2.50 6.48 16.26
N PRO A 84 -2.89 5.51 17.11
CA PRO A 84 -4.03 4.64 16.83
C PRO A 84 -5.39 5.33 16.94
N ASN A 85 -5.45 6.53 17.48
CA ASN A 85 -6.71 7.27 17.66
C ASN A 85 -7.08 8.10 16.44
N THR A 86 -6.15 8.30 15.51
CA THR A 86 -6.38 9.10 14.31
C THR A 86 -6.59 8.20 13.10
N VAL A 87 -7.85 7.99 12.72
CA VAL A 87 -8.18 7.32 11.46
C VAL A 87 -7.72 8.20 10.29
N LEU A 88 -6.87 7.64 9.44
CA LEU A 88 -6.28 8.32 8.28
C LEU A 88 -6.86 7.86 6.96
N GLY A 89 -7.50 6.69 6.93
CA GLY A 89 -8.16 6.18 5.73
C GLY A 89 -8.51 4.71 5.87
N GLN A 90 -8.22 3.94 4.83
CA GLN A 90 -8.61 2.54 4.73
C GLN A 90 -7.41 1.66 4.42
N VAL A 91 -7.46 0.39 4.84
CA VAL A 91 -6.49 -0.65 4.49
C VAL A 91 -7.23 -1.87 3.95
N ALA A 92 -6.64 -2.56 2.99
CA ALA A 92 -7.08 -3.85 2.50
C ALA A 92 -5.88 -4.75 2.23
N CYS A 93 -6.06 -6.05 2.51
CA CYS A 93 -5.11 -7.10 2.22
C CYS A 93 -5.70 -8.05 1.18
N GLY A 94 -4.88 -8.52 0.25
CA GLY A 94 -5.35 -9.45 -0.76
C GLY A 94 -4.25 -10.08 -1.57
N ILE A 95 -4.65 -11.04 -2.41
CA ILE A 95 -3.76 -11.74 -3.33
C ILE A 95 -4.09 -11.33 -4.76
N TYR A 96 -3.10 -10.83 -5.48
CA TYR A 96 -3.18 -10.55 -6.91
C TYR A 96 -2.84 -11.78 -7.72
N LYS A 97 -3.67 -12.10 -8.72
CA LYS A 97 -3.47 -13.22 -9.65
C LYS A 97 -3.14 -14.57 -8.98
N GLY A 98 -3.64 -14.78 -7.76
CA GLY A 98 -3.48 -16.03 -7.02
C GLY A 98 -2.11 -16.28 -6.35
N ALA A 99 -1.12 -15.38 -6.50
CA ALA A 99 0.23 -15.63 -5.96
C ALA A 99 0.98 -14.40 -5.43
N GLU A 100 0.52 -13.18 -5.71
CA GLU A 100 1.23 -11.95 -5.33
C GLU A 100 0.50 -11.26 -4.16
N PRO A 101 0.93 -11.44 -2.90
CA PRO A 101 0.29 -10.75 -1.78
C PRO A 101 0.53 -9.25 -1.85
N GLN A 102 -0.50 -8.50 -1.47
CA GLN A 102 -0.47 -7.04 -1.39
C GLN A 102 -1.18 -6.52 -0.14
N VAL A 103 -0.59 -5.46 0.41
CA VAL A 103 -1.25 -4.58 1.37
C VAL A 103 -1.45 -3.23 0.70
N MET A 104 -2.70 -2.77 0.66
CA MET A 104 -3.11 -1.54 0.00
C MET A 104 -3.76 -0.63 1.03
N TRP A 105 -3.41 0.65 1.05
CA TRP A 105 -4.00 1.60 1.99
C TRP A 105 -4.16 2.98 1.39
N SER A 106 -5.10 3.73 1.95
CA SER A 106 -5.36 5.12 1.59
C SER A 106 -5.04 6.04 2.77
N ASN A 107 -4.47 7.20 2.46
CA ASN A 107 -4.33 8.30 3.39
C ASN A 107 -5.18 9.48 2.87
N GLU A 108 -6.36 9.62 3.45
CA GLU A 108 -7.38 10.60 3.06
C GLU A 108 -6.95 12.06 3.33
N ARG A 109 -6.00 12.28 4.26
CA ARG A 109 -5.45 13.62 4.53
C ARG A 109 -4.47 14.09 3.47
N THR A 110 -3.66 13.17 2.95
CA THR A 110 -2.64 13.47 1.93
C THR A 110 -3.09 13.14 0.51
N LEU A 111 -4.29 12.56 0.36
CA LEU A 111 -4.87 12.11 -0.90
C LEU A 111 -4.02 11.04 -1.62
N VAL A 112 -3.31 10.22 -0.85
CA VAL A 112 -2.42 9.18 -1.37
C VAL A 112 -3.06 7.82 -1.25
N PHE A 113 -3.05 7.05 -2.34
CA PHE A 113 -3.20 5.60 -2.32
C PHE A 113 -1.81 4.97 -2.40
N ALA A 114 -1.57 3.97 -1.58
CA ALA A 114 -0.31 3.27 -1.53
C ALA A 114 -0.55 1.75 -1.55
N LEU A 115 0.38 1.04 -2.17
CA LEU A 115 0.42 -0.42 -2.13
C LEU A 115 1.85 -0.89 -1.95
N VAL A 116 2.00 -2.00 -1.26
CA VAL A 116 3.23 -2.78 -1.16
C VAL A 116 2.92 -4.22 -1.57
N ALA A 117 3.80 -4.82 -2.36
CA ALA A 117 3.57 -6.11 -2.99
C ALA A 117 4.79 -7.02 -2.89
N ALA A 118 4.55 -8.31 -2.71
CA ALA A 118 5.56 -9.34 -2.88
C ALA A 118 5.27 -10.19 -4.12
N LYS A 119 6.33 -10.55 -4.84
CA LYS A 119 6.30 -11.55 -5.91
C LYS A 119 7.06 -12.79 -5.46
N PRO A 120 6.60 -14.02 -5.75
CA PRO A 120 7.36 -15.23 -5.45
C PRO A 120 8.77 -15.18 -6.05
N PRO A 121 9.83 -15.60 -5.33
CA PRO A 121 9.84 -16.23 -4.00
C PRO A 121 9.93 -15.24 -2.80
N GLY A 122 9.29 -14.08 -2.87
CA GLY A 122 9.24 -13.08 -1.80
C GLY A 122 8.33 -13.45 -0.60
N PRO A 123 8.16 -12.52 0.35
CA PRO A 123 7.38 -12.75 1.58
C PRO A 123 5.92 -13.10 1.29
N ASN A 124 5.31 -13.89 2.17
CA ASN A 124 3.87 -14.13 2.16
C ASN A 124 3.09 -12.90 2.69
N LEU A 125 1.75 -12.99 2.74
CA LEU A 125 0.93 -11.86 3.17
C LEU A 125 1.18 -11.46 4.64
N ASP A 126 1.37 -12.43 5.53
CA ASP A 126 1.59 -12.18 6.96
C ASP A 126 2.90 -11.41 7.17
N GLN A 127 3.99 -11.93 6.59
CA GLN A 127 5.30 -11.30 6.63
C GLN A 127 5.30 -9.89 6.02
N LEU A 128 4.61 -9.71 4.89
CA LEU A 128 4.48 -8.42 4.23
C LEU A 128 3.69 -7.42 5.08
N TYR A 129 2.65 -7.88 5.77
CA TYR A 129 1.83 -7.06 6.65
C TYR A 129 2.59 -6.65 7.92
N ASP A 130 3.39 -7.54 8.51
CA ASP A 130 4.24 -7.23 9.66
C ASP A 130 5.29 -6.16 9.31
N TRP A 131 5.93 -6.29 8.14
CA TRP A 131 6.81 -5.25 7.63
C TRP A 131 6.03 -3.94 7.42
N TRP A 132 4.87 -3.99 6.78
CA TRP A 132 4.08 -2.79 6.51
C TRP A 132 3.64 -2.08 7.80
N SER A 133 3.11 -2.81 8.78
CA SER A 133 2.58 -2.23 10.02
C SER A 133 3.65 -1.54 10.88
N SER A 134 4.91 -1.99 10.78
CA SER A 134 6.05 -1.34 11.45
C SER A 134 6.57 -0.09 10.72
N HIS A 135 6.22 0.08 9.44
CA HIS A 135 6.69 1.20 8.61
C HIS A 135 5.57 2.13 8.12
N SER A 136 4.30 1.81 8.41
CA SER A 136 3.12 2.52 7.90
C SER A 136 2.73 3.74 8.71
#